data_AF-A8T3P3-F1
#
_entry.id   AF-A8T3P3-F1
#
_cell.length_a   1.000
_cell.length_b   1.000
_cell.length_c   1.000
_cell.angle_alpha   90.00
_cell.angle_beta   90.00
_cell.angle_gamma   90.00
#
_symmetry.space_group_name_H-M   'P 1'
#
loop_
_entity.id
_entity.type
_entity.pdbx_description
1 polymer ?
#
loop_
_entity_poly.entity_id
_entity_poly.type
_entity_poly.pdbx_seq_one_letter_code
_entity_poly.pdbx_strand_id
1 'polypeptide(L)' 'MTIDVEEITFVPQTHTSVAGEDAEKFQKFLDLLDDCDDVQQVYHNGEL' A
#
# COMPACT_ATOMS: atom_id res chain seq x y z
N MET A 1 -12.47 -8.93 -24.88
CA MET A 1 -11.56 -8.66 -23.75
C MET A 1 -12.06 -7.36 -23.13
N THR A 2 -12.85 -7.47 -22.06
CA THR A 2 -13.25 -6.32 -21.25
C THR A 2 -12.13 -6.03 -20.27
N ILE A 3 -11.72 -4.76 -20.19
CA ILE A 3 -10.80 -4.30 -19.15
C ILE A 3 -11.67 -3.99 -17.94
N ASP A 4 -11.45 -4.68 -16.82
CA ASP A 4 -12.28 -4.52 -15.62
C ASP A 4 -11.96 -3.22 -14.87
N VAL A 5 -10.72 -2.69 -14.97
CA VAL A 5 -10.27 -1.42 -14.38
C VAL A 5 -9.16 -0.81 -15.23
N GLU A 6 -9.26 0.50 -15.52
CA GLU A 6 -8.19 1.31 -16.12
C GLU A 6 -7.84 2.45 -15.16
N GLU A 7 -6.66 2.35 -14.52
CA GLU A 7 -6.20 3.27 -13.47
C GLU A 7 -4.71 3.58 -13.63
N ILE A 8 -4.32 4.83 -13.32
CA ILE A 8 -2.91 5.24 -13.25
C ILE A 8 -2.43 5.04 -11.81
N THR A 9 -1.47 4.14 -11.62
CA THR A 9 -0.94 3.72 -10.31
C THR A 9 0.58 3.57 -10.36
N PHE A 10 1.22 3.48 -9.20
CA PHE A 10 2.66 3.19 -9.09
C PHE A 10 2.90 1.69 -8.93
N VAL A 11 3.77 1.14 -9.80
CA VAL A 11 4.16 -0.27 -9.74
C VAL A 11 5.57 -0.39 -9.14
N PRO A 12 5.72 -1.04 -7.97
CA PRO A 12 7.03 -1.26 -7.38
C PRO A 12 7.86 -2.20 -8.25
N GLN A 13 9.19 -2.00 -8.27
CA GLN A 13 10.11 -2.83 -9.07
C GLN A 13 10.62 -4.06 -8.30
N THR A 14 10.49 -4.06 -6.99
CA THR A 14 10.87 -5.15 -6.07
C THR A 14 9.90 -5.18 -4.90
N HIS A 15 9.76 -6.34 -4.24
CA HIS A 15 8.92 -6.51 -3.06
C HIS A 15 9.74 -6.82 -1.81
N THR A 16 9.21 -6.45 -0.66
CA THR A 16 9.84 -6.67 0.65
C THR A 16 8.83 -7.36 1.56
N SER A 17 9.13 -8.57 2.03
CA SER A 17 8.29 -9.22 3.03
C SER A 17 8.37 -8.50 4.37
N VAL A 18 7.21 -8.19 4.95
CA VAL A 18 7.05 -7.56 6.26
C VAL A 18 6.23 -8.51 7.12
N ALA A 19 6.78 -8.98 8.24
CA ALA A 19 6.17 -10.03 9.05
C ALA A 19 6.27 -9.74 10.56
N GLY A 20 5.45 -10.41 11.35
CA GLY A 20 5.48 -10.31 12.82
C GLY A 20 5.17 -8.90 13.30
N GLU A 21 5.91 -8.44 14.31
CA GLU A 21 5.70 -7.12 14.93
C GLU A 21 5.85 -5.95 13.93
N ASP A 22 6.70 -6.12 12.91
CA ASP A 22 6.89 -5.09 11.88
C ASP A 22 5.68 -5.00 10.94
N ALA A 23 4.97 -6.11 10.70
CA ALA A 23 3.72 -6.10 9.94
C ALA A 23 2.61 -5.36 10.67
N GLU A 24 2.48 -5.57 11.98
CA GLU A 24 1.50 -4.86 12.81
C GLU A 24 1.77 -3.35 12.84
N LYS A 25 3.04 -2.95 12.98
CA LYS A 25 3.44 -1.54 12.94
C LYS A 25 3.21 -0.93 11.57
N PHE A 26 3.52 -1.67 10.50
CA PHE A 26 3.34 -1.20 9.14
C PHE A 26 1.86 -1.03 8.80
N GLN A 27 1.00 -1.99 9.18
CA GLN A 27 -0.44 -1.86 8.99
C GLN A 27 -0.99 -0.63 9.72
N LYS A 28 -0.61 -0.44 11.00
CA LYS A 28 -1.02 0.75 11.75
C LYS A 28 -0.53 2.06 11.10
N PHE A 29 0.64 2.05 10.48
CA PHE A 29 1.14 3.21 9.76
C PHE A 29 0.32 3.49 8.50
N LEU A 30 -0.06 2.46 7.73
CA LEU A 30 -0.96 2.60 6.58
C LEU A 30 -2.32 3.17 7.01
N ASP A 31 -2.90 2.65 8.10
CA ASP A 31 -4.19 3.12 8.62
C ASP A 31 -4.14 4.62 8.98
N LEU A 32 -3.05 5.08 9.59
CA LEU A 32 -2.85 6.50 9.92
C LEU A 32 -2.70 7.40 8.70
N LEU A 33 -2.16 6.87 7.59
CA LEU A 33 -2.07 7.60 6.33
C LEU A 33 -3.44 7.68 5.65
N ASP A 34 -4.23 6.60 5.69
CA ASP A 34 -5.59 6.57 5.14
C ASP A 34 -6.55 7.49 5.90
N ASP A 35 -6.32 7.70 7.20
CA ASP A 35 -7.08 8.64 8.05
C ASP A 35 -6.70 10.13 7.81
N CYS A 36 -5.66 10.41 7.03
CA CYS A 36 -5.22 11.77 6.76
C CYS A 36 -5.95 12.37 5.55
N ASP A 37 -6.79 13.38 5.79
CA ASP A 37 -7.60 14.04 4.74
C ASP A 37 -6.78 14.57 3.53
N ASP A 38 -5.50 14.88 3.74
CA ASP A 38 -4.59 15.39 2.70
C ASP A 38 -3.91 14.26 1.90
N VAL A 39 -3.96 13.01 2.37
CA VAL A 39 -3.37 11.85 1.69
C VAL A 39 -4.40 11.26 0.74
N GLN A 40 -4.08 11.30 -0.56
CA GLN A 40 -5.01 10.83 -1.58
C GLN A 40 -4.88 9.35 -1.90
N GLN A 41 -3.66 8.81 -1.91
CA GLN A 41 -3.34 7.42 -2.26
C GLN A 41 -2.01 7.02 -1.61
N VAL A 42 -1.91 5.78 -1.13
CA VAL A 42 -0.68 5.21 -0.56
C VAL A 42 -0.21 4.04 -1.42
N TYR A 43 1.05 4.07 -1.85
CA TYR A 43 1.68 2.99 -2.62
C TYR A 43 2.91 2.48 -1.89
N HIS A 44 3.03 1.17 -1.72
CA HIS A 44 4.17 0.54 -1.06
C HIS A 44 4.55 -0.78 -1.73
N ASN A 45 5.76 -1.25 -1.44
CA ASN A 45 6.25 -2.54 -1.92
C ASN A 45 6.28 -3.64 -0.85
N GLY A 46 5.79 -3.33 0.36
CA GLY A 46 5.65 -4.29 1.45
C GLY A 46 4.65 -5.39 1.12
N GLU A 47 5.05 -6.65 1.28
CA GLU A 47 4.20 -7.83 1.28
C GLU A 47 3.92 -8.21 2.73
N LEU A 48 2.67 -8.03 3.17
CA LEU A 48 2.16 -8.31 4.52
C LEU A 48 1.61 -9.73 4.65
#